data_AF-A0A2G2FFG8-F1
#
_entry.id   AF-A0A2G2FFG8-F1
#
_cell.length_a   1.000
_cell.length_b   1.000
_cell.length_c   1.000
_cell.angle_alpha   90.00
_cell.angle_beta   90.00
_cell.angle_gamma   90.00
#
_symmetry.space_group_name_H-M   'P 1'
#
loop_
_entity.id
_entity.type
_entity.pdbx_description
1 polymer ?
#
loop_
_entity_poly.entity_id
_entity_poly.type
_entity_poly.pdbx_seq_one_letter_code
_entity_poly.pdbx_strand_id
1 'polypeptide(L)'
;MILRLNSRGEQVKVIQEFFGLITDGIFGPITHQAVLKFQKENNLIVDGIVGPQTWAAMAAATTDNTETTDYTDSGLIIHEHHLDEDQYFSPPAISETLTERRPLSEVEVSRSKQWIFLHHTAGWNNPYKVIDSWGRDKRGKIATEFVIGGQNIKDNNNDYDGEIAQAMPEGSYAWHLGVGNNEMHRNSIGIELCNFGYLTKGGYYTRVQGEKKWIEKNKSKHYTYVGTEAHPDQVVKLKTKFRGYEYWHKYSEQQLTSLKDLLIHIGNKHNIDIKNGLQNLINNQGAKALNKVDRQMCIKEKGVWSHSNVSAVKFDVFPQKELLEMILEL
;
A
#
# COMPACT_ATOMS: atom_id res chain seq x y z
N MET A 1 -3.00 3.84 -36.87
CA MET A 1 -3.06 2.37 -36.89
C MET A 1 -4.51 1.95 -36.87
N ILE A 2 -4.95 0.99 -37.70
CA ILE A 2 -6.36 0.61 -37.86
C ILE A 2 -6.49 -0.92 -37.76
N LEU A 3 -7.31 -1.41 -36.83
CA LEU A 3 -7.67 -2.82 -36.72
C LEU A 3 -9.13 -3.04 -37.11
N ARG A 4 -9.42 -4.18 -37.74
CA ARG A 4 -10.75 -4.57 -38.19
C ARG A 4 -10.86 -6.09 -38.28
N LEU A 5 -12.04 -6.60 -38.63
CA LEU A 5 -12.25 -8.03 -38.86
C LEU A 5 -11.13 -8.64 -39.75
N ASN A 6 -10.58 -9.77 -39.31
CA ASN A 6 -9.43 -10.49 -39.88
C ASN A 6 -8.04 -9.86 -39.65
N SER A 7 -7.92 -8.72 -38.97
CA SER A 7 -6.63 -8.25 -38.44
C SER A 7 -6.01 -9.30 -37.52
N ARG A 8 -4.68 -9.36 -37.46
CA ARG A 8 -3.92 -10.29 -36.60
C ARG A 8 -2.70 -9.62 -35.99
N GLY A 9 -2.22 -10.15 -34.88
CA GLY A 9 -0.95 -9.77 -34.24
C GLY A 9 -1.12 -9.14 -32.86
N GLU A 10 -0.02 -8.63 -32.29
CA GLU A 10 0.04 -8.16 -30.89
C GLU A 10 -1.00 -7.09 -30.56
N GLN A 11 -1.31 -6.18 -31.50
CA GLN A 11 -2.31 -5.14 -31.26
C GLN A 11 -3.74 -5.69 -31.14
N VAL A 12 -4.01 -6.85 -31.74
CA VAL A 12 -5.29 -7.55 -31.56
C VAL A 12 -5.36 -8.20 -30.17
N LYS A 13 -4.22 -8.66 -29.64
CA LYS A 13 -4.15 -9.19 -28.28
C LYS A 13 -4.46 -8.12 -27.24
N VAL A 14 -3.91 -6.92 -27.41
CA VAL A 14 -4.17 -5.75 -26.55
C VAL A 14 -5.67 -5.44 -26.45
N ILE A 15 -6.40 -5.43 -27.56
CA ILE A 15 -7.84 -5.17 -27.51
C ILE A 15 -8.62 -6.35 -26.92
N GLN A 16 -8.16 -7.59 -27.14
CA GLN A 16 -8.80 -8.78 -26.57
C GLN A 16 -8.67 -8.79 -25.04
N GLU A 17 -7.50 -8.43 -24.52
CA GLU A 17 -7.24 -8.25 -23.09
C GLU A 17 -8.13 -7.17 -22.50
N PHE A 18 -8.22 -6.00 -23.14
CA PHE A 18 -9.11 -4.91 -22.71
C PHE A 18 -10.57 -5.35 -22.57
N PHE A 19 -11.06 -6.23 -23.45
CA PHE A 19 -12.43 -6.74 -23.42
C PHE A 19 -12.61 -8.01 -22.57
N GLY A 20 -11.56 -8.53 -21.93
CA GLY A 20 -11.60 -9.79 -21.17
C GLY A 20 -11.91 -11.01 -22.05
N LEU A 21 -11.48 -10.97 -23.31
CA LEU A 21 -11.66 -12.05 -24.29
C LEU A 21 -10.46 -13.01 -24.28
N ILE A 22 -10.62 -14.15 -24.96
CA ILE A 22 -9.50 -15.04 -25.24
C ILE A 22 -8.49 -14.32 -26.16
N THR A 23 -7.25 -14.21 -25.69
CA THR A 23 -6.16 -13.49 -26.36
C THR A 23 -5.45 -14.36 -27.40
N ASP A 24 -6.15 -14.68 -28.50
CA ASP A 24 -5.59 -15.48 -29.61
C ASP A 24 -4.88 -14.63 -30.69
N GLY A 25 -4.96 -13.31 -30.58
CA GLY A 25 -4.37 -12.37 -31.54
C GLY A 25 -5.06 -12.35 -32.91
N ILE A 26 -6.30 -12.85 -33.01
CA ILE A 26 -7.11 -12.88 -34.23
C ILE A 26 -8.37 -12.03 -34.03
N PHE A 27 -8.54 -11.01 -34.87
CA PHE A 27 -9.70 -10.13 -34.80
C PHE A 27 -10.89 -10.82 -35.50
N GLY A 28 -11.46 -11.80 -34.81
CA GLY A 28 -12.58 -12.60 -35.28
C GLY A 28 -13.96 -11.98 -34.95
N PRO A 29 -15.05 -12.71 -35.22
CA PRO A 29 -16.41 -12.23 -34.98
C PRO A 29 -16.67 -11.80 -33.52
N ILE A 30 -16.05 -12.48 -32.55
CA ILE A 30 -16.20 -12.17 -31.11
C ILE A 30 -15.57 -10.82 -30.79
N THR A 31 -14.32 -10.60 -31.19
CA THR A 31 -13.62 -9.30 -31.03
C THR A 31 -14.35 -8.17 -31.75
N HIS A 32 -14.88 -8.45 -32.95
CA HIS A 32 -15.68 -7.49 -33.71
C HIS A 32 -16.98 -7.09 -33.00
N GLN A 33 -17.70 -8.04 -32.40
CA GLN A 33 -18.88 -7.74 -31.59
C GLN A 33 -18.54 -6.92 -30.35
N ALA A 34 -17.43 -7.22 -29.67
CA ALA A 34 -16.97 -6.46 -28.51
C ALA A 34 -16.63 -5.00 -28.88
N VAL A 35 -15.96 -4.78 -30.01
CA VAL A 35 -15.65 -3.42 -30.51
C VAL A 35 -16.92 -2.65 -30.85
N LEU A 36 -17.88 -3.26 -31.55
CA LEU A 36 -19.18 -2.61 -31.86
C LEU A 36 -19.93 -2.21 -30.59
N LYS A 37 -19.95 -3.10 -29.58
CA LYS A 37 -20.58 -2.83 -28.30
C LYS A 37 -19.90 -1.65 -27.60
N PHE A 38 -18.57 -1.68 -27.51
CA PHE A 38 -17.78 -0.62 -26.90
C PHE A 38 -17.98 0.74 -27.58
N GLN A 39 -17.94 0.78 -28.92
CA GLN A 39 -18.20 2.00 -29.68
C GLN A 39 -19.59 2.56 -29.39
N LYS A 40 -20.61 1.69 -29.32
CA LYS A 40 -21.98 2.10 -28.99
C LYS A 40 -22.08 2.66 -27.57
N GLU A 41 -21.45 2.03 -26.60
CA GLU A 41 -21.46 2.45 -25.20
C GLU A 41 -20.71 3.77 -24.96
N ASN A 42 -19.69 4.05 -25.78
CA ASN A 42 -18.85 5.25 -25.67
C ASN A 42 -19.20 6.36 -26.69
N ASN A 43 -20.40 6.32 -27.28
CA ASN A 43 -20.89 7.31 -28.24
C ASN A 43 -19.95 7.56 -29.44
N LEU A 44 -19.27 6.52 -29.91
CA LEU A 44 -18.42 6.54 -31.11
C LEU A 44 -19.21 6.12 -32.37
N ILE A 45 -18.61 6.31 -33.53
CA ILE A 45 -19.10 5.69 -34.77
C ILE A 45 -19.03 4.16 -34.60
N VAL A 46 -20.18 3.49 -34.72
CA VAL A 46 -20.32 2.04 -34.49
C VAL A 46 -20.02 1.28 -35.80
N ASP A 47 -18.77 1.30 -36.22
CA ASP A 47 -18.30 0.71 -37.48
C ASP A 47 -17.52 -0.60 -37.31
N GLY A 48 -17.24 -1.02 -36.06
CA GLY A 48 -16.50 -2.24 -35.75
C GLY A 48 -15.01 -2.16 -36.04
N ILE A 49 -14.50 -0.95 -36.31
CA ILE A 49 -13.10 -0.67 -36.66
C ILE A 49 -12.42 0.05 -35.48
N VAL A 50 -11.31 -0.50 -35.01
CA VAL A 50 -10.48 0.16 -33.99
C VAL A 50 -9.55 1.16 -34.68
N GLY A 51 -10.08 2.36 -34.93
CA GLY A 51 -9.35 3.52 -35.41
C GLY A 51 -8.87 4.44 -34.27
N PRO A 52 -8.24 5.59 -34.59
CA PRO A 52 -7.67 6.50 -33.58
C PRO A 52 -8.66 6.93 -32.49
N GLN A 53 -9.94 7.14 -32.83
CA GLN A 53 -10.97 7.53 -31.85
C GLN A 53 -11.33 6.38 -30.89
N THR A 54 -11.43 5.15 -31.40
CA THR A 54 -11.66 3.97 -30.56
C THR A 54 -10.46 3.68 -29.68
N TRP A 55 -9.23 3.82 -30.20
CA TRP A 55 -8.01 3.73 -29.39
C TRP A 55 -7.98 4.79 -28.29
N ALA A 56 -8.34 6.04 -28.60
CA ALA A 56 -8.38 7.11 -27.61
C ALA A 56 -9.46 6.87 -26.54
N ALA A 57 -10.62 6.35 -26.91
CA ALA A 57 -11.67 5.99 -25.95
C ALA A 57 -11.29 4.78 -25.10
N MET A 58 -10.63 3.78 -25.67
CA MET A 58 -10.09 2.64 -24.91
C MET A 58 -9.01 3.12 -23.95
N ALA A 59 -8.10 4.00 -24.40
CA ALA A 59 -7.11 4.64 -23.56
C ALA A 59 -7.79 5.44 -22.43
N ALA A 60 -8.83 6.20 -22.72
CA ALA A 60 -9.61 6.95 -21.73
C ALA A 60 -10.29 6.02 -20.70
N ALA A 61 -10.86 4.90 -21.17
CA ALA A 61 -11.46 3.88 -20.32
C ALA A 61 -10.42 3.10 -19.49
N THR A 62 -9.17 3.00 -19.97
CA THR A 62 -8.04 2.53 -19.16
C THR A 62 -7.43 3.61 -18.27
N THR A 63 -7.65 4.90 -18.54
CA THR A 63 -7.14 5.99 -17.70
C THR A 63 -8.00 6.28 -16.48
N ASP A 64 -9.25 5.81 -16.44
CA ASP A 64 -9.99 5.70 -15.17
C ASP A 64 -9.42 4.58 -14.25
N ASN A 65 -8.46 3.80 -14.77
CA ASN A 65 -7.60 2.86 -14.05
C ASN A 65 -6.11 3.16 -14.31
N THR A 66 -5.66 4.43 -14.38
CA THR A 66 -4.21 4.71 -14.46
C THR A 66 -3.51 4.33 -13.15
N GLU A 67 -3.26 3.04 -12.99
CA GLU A 67 -2.06 2.53 -12.33
C GLU A 67 -0.89 2.80 -13.28
N THR A 68 -0.33 4.01 -13.18
CA THR A 68 0.99 4.29 -13.73
C THR A 68 1.97 3.41 -12.96
N THR A 69 2.38 2.30 -13.57
CA THR A 69 3.38 1.40 -13.00
C THR A 69 4.76 2.02 -13.20
N ASP A 70 5.34 2.56 -12.15
CA ASP A 70 6.73 2.98 -12.16
C ASP A 70 7.62 1.74 -12.04
N TYR A 71 8.42 1.48 -13.08
CA TYR A 71 9.49 0.50 -13.02
C TYR A 71 10.72 1.17 -12.41
N THR A 72 11.13 0.73 -11.23
CA THR A 72 12.41 1.15 -10.67
C THR A 72 13.55 0.45 -11.41
N ASP A 73 14.77 1.01 -11.35
CA ASP A 73 15.99 0.35 -11.89
C ASP A 73 16.25 -1.04 -11.28
N SER A 74 15.61 -1.37 -10.14
CA SER A 74 15.69 -2.67 -9.48
C SER A 74 14.61 -3.66 -9.93
N GLY A 75 13.71 -3.28 -10.85
CA GLY A 75 12.55 -4.07 -11.25
C GLY A 75 11.41 -4.09 -10.22
N LEU A 76 11.44 -3.20 -9.22
CA LEU A 76 10.32 -3.02 -8.30
C LEU A 76 9.18 -2.33 -9.06
N ILE A 77 7.97 -2.84 -8.85
CA ILE A 77 6.74 -2.36 -9.47
C ILE A 77 5.97 -1.60 -8.40
N ILE A 78 5.73 -0.31 -8.64
CA ILE A 78 4.90 0.55 -7.78
C ILE A 78 3.75 1.07 -8.63
N HIS A 79 2.52 0.77 -8.22
CA HIS A 79 1.31 1.20 -8.89
C HIS A 79 0.84 2.54 -8.31
N GLU A 80 0.82 3.60 -9.11
CA GLU A 80 0.20 4.85 -8.68
C GLU A 80 -1.32 4.66 -8.52
N HIS A 81 -1.85 4.98 -7.35
CA HIS A 81 -3.28 4.99 -7.06
C HIS A 81 -3.58 6.20 -6.18
N HIS A 82 -3.41 7.38 -6.76
CA HIS A 82 -3.44 8.62 -6.00
C HIS A 82 -4.83 8.97 -5.48
N LEU A 83 -4.86 9.46 -4.25
CA LEU A 83 -6.02 10.16 -3.70
C LEU A 83 -6.26 11.48 -4.46
N ASP A 84 -7.46 12.04 -4.33
CA ASP A 84 -7.75 13.40 -4.78
C ASP A 84 -6.80 14.41 -4.08
N GLU A 85 -6.43 15.48 -4.78
CA GLU A 85 -5.45 16.48 -4.29
C GLU A 85 -5.83 17.11 -2.93
N ASP A 86 -7.13 17.14 -2.60
CA ASP A 86 -7.65 17.67 -1.34
C ASP A 86 -7.53 16.67 -0.16
N GLN A 87 -7.05 15.45 -0.39
CA GLN A 87 -6.86 14.40 0.63
C GLN A 87 -5.43 14.31 1.17
N TYR A 88 -4.50 15.08 0.64
CA TYR A 88 -3.12 15.17 1.14
C TYR A 88 -2.60 16.61 1.14
N PHE A 89 -1.39 16.79 1.66
CA PHE A 89 -0.66 18.04 1.58
C PHE A 89 0.43 17.88 0.53
N SER A 90 0.32 18.63 -0.56
CA SER A 90 1.32 18.65 -1.63
C SER A 90 2.68 19.07 -1.08
N PRO A 91 3.79 18.62 -1.71
CA PRO A 91 5.11 19.13 -1.38
C PRO A 91 5.15 20.65 -1.57
N PRO A 92 6.03 21.38 -0.84
CA PRO A 92 6.23 22.80 -1.09
C PRO A 92 6.51 23.05 -2.58
N ALA A 93 5.86 24.06 -3.15
CA ALA A 93 6.11 24.45 -4.54
C ALA A 93 7.58 24.83 -4.71
N ILE A 94 8.20 24.37 -5.79
CA ILE A 94 9.52 24.86 -6.21
C ILE A 94 9.30 26.32 -6.60
N SER A 95 9.64 27.26 -5.72
CA SER A 95 9.69 28.66 -6.09
C SER A 95 10.84 28.84 -7.09
N GLU A 96 10.52 28.90 -8.38
CA GLU A 96 11.44 29.37 -9.44
C GLU A 96 11.97 30.79 -9.14
N THR A 97 11.33 31.53 -8.23
CA THR A 97 11.74 32.88 -7.80
C THR A 97 12.76 32.94 -6.66
N LEU A 98 13.56 31.90 -6.41
CA LEU A 98 14.80 32.05 -5.65
C LEU A 98 15.90 32.61 -6.56
N THR A 99 15.72 33.84 -7.02
CA THR A 99 16.76 34.59 -7.73
C THR A 99 17.96 34.81 -6.82
N GLU A 100 19.09 34.22 -7.22
CA GLU A 100 20.48 34.66 -6.99
C GLU A 100 21.19 34.40 -5.65
N ARG A 101 20.66 33.66 -4.66
CA ARG A 101 21.44 33.44 -3.40
C ARG A 101 21.50 32.05 -2.79
N ARG A 102 20.98 31.01 -3.45
CA ARG A 102 21.15 29.62 -2.94
C ARG A 102 21.61 28.68 -4.05
N PRO A 103 22.69 27.89 -3.83
CA PRO A 103 23.09 26.87 -4.78
C PRO A 103 21.95 25.88 -5.02
N LEU A 104 21.80 25.41 -6.27
CA LEU A 104 20.78 24.44 -6.71
C LEU A 104 20.71 23.18 -5.84
N SER A 105 21.77 22.83 -5.10
CA SER A 105 21.81 21.72 -4.15
C SER A 105 20.94 21.91 -2.90
N GLU A 106 20.42 23.10 -2.62
CA GLU A 106 19.49 23.35 -1.51
C GLU A 106 18.00 23.30 -1.91
N VAL A 107 17.70 23.28 -3.21
CA VAL A 107 16.31 23.22 -3.71
C VAL A 107 15.78 21.77 -3.75
N GLU A 108 16.66 20.79 -4.00
CA GLU A 108 16.34 19.35 -3.88
C GLU A 108 16.02 18.92 -2.43
N VAL A 109 16.47 19.69 -1.43
CA VAL A 109 16.24 19.41 0.00
C VAL A 109 14.77 19.58 0.40
N SER A 110 13.93 20.22 -0.43
CA SER A 110 12.53 20.49 -0.09
C SER A 110 11.57 19.30 -0.23
N ARG A 111 11.97 18.20 -0.88
CA ARG A 111 11.12 16.99 -1.05
C ARG A 111 11.64 15.76 -0.33
N SER A 112 12.90 15.75 0.10
CA SER A 112 13.49 14.56 0.71
C SER A 112 12.90 14.27 2.08
N LYS A 113 12.46 13.03 2.29
CA LYS A 113 11.92 12.52 3.54
C LYS A 113 13.07 12.02 4.41
N GLN A 114 12.83 11.96 5.72
CA GLN A 114 13.87 11.67 6.71
C GLN A 114 13.52 10.48 7.60
N TRP A 115 12.26 10.07 7.60
CA TRP A 115 11.76 8.93 8.37
C TRP A 115 10.89 8.04 7.50
N ILE A 116 10.87 6.76 7.82
CA ILE A 116 9.89 5.80 7.32
C ILE A 116 9.19 5.19 8.52
N PHE A 117 7.86 5.16 8.51
CA PHE A 117 7.07 4.48 9.52
C PHE A 117 6.29 3.33 8.92
N LEU A 118 6.40 2.16 9.54
CA LEU A 118 5.65 0.97 9.20
C LEU A 118 4.36 0.92 10.00
N HIS A 119 3.28 0.58 9.30
CA HIS A 119 1.91 0.58 9.81
C HIS A 119 1.17 -0.71 9.43
N HIS A 120 0.05 -0.96 10.12
CA HIS A 120 -0.95 -1.92 9.68
C HIS A 120 -2.23 -1.22 9.28
N THR A 121 -2.78 -1.62 8.14
CA THR A 121 -4.08 -1.14 7.66
C THR A 121 -5.21 -1.46 8.64
N ALA A 122 -4.98 -2.42 9.55
CA ALA A 122 -5.97 -3.04 10.41
C ALA A 122 -7.17 -3.55 9.59
N GLY A 123 -6.89 -4.07 8.40
CA GLY A 123 -7.88 -4.21 7.35
C GLY A 123 -7.59 -5.34 6.37
N TRP A 124 -8.27 -5.24 5.23
CA TRP A 124 -8.30 -6.25 4.19
C TRP A 124 -7.02 -6.26 3.33
N ASN A 125 -6.97 -7.21 2.41
CA ASN A 125 -5.75 -7.56 1.69
C ASN A 125 -5.45 -6.72 0.43
N ASN A 126 -6.47 -6.03 -0.11
CA ASN A 126 -6.36 -5.22 -1.33
C ASN A 126 -5.89 -3.77 -1.00
N PRO A 127 -4.73 -3.33 -1.50
CA PRO A 127 -4.16 -2.01 -1.18
C PRO A 127 -4.95 -0.85 -1.78
N TYR A 128 -5.46 -0.99 -3.02
CA TYR A 128 -6.27 0.04 -3.68
C TYR A 128 -7.55 0.35 -2.92
N LYS A 129 -8.24 -0.69 -2.41
CA LYS A 129 -9.44 -0.48 -1.59
C LYS A 129 -9.17 0.18 -0.25
N VAL A 130 -7.96 0.01 0.31
CA VAL A 130 -7.52 0.74 1.49
C VAL A 130 -7.39 2.23 1.15
N ILE A 131 -6.71 2.56 0.04
CA ILE A 131 -6.54 3.94 -0.40
C ILE A 131 -7.89 4.59 -0.70
N ASP A 132 -8.77 3.92 -1.46
CA ASP A 132 -10.12 4.41 -1.73
C ASP A 132 -10.92 4.69 -0.45
N SER A 133 -10.67 3.92 0.62
CA SER A 133 -11.34 4.12 1.90
C SER A 133 -10.90 5.40 2.59
N TRP A 134 -9.63 5.80 2.43
CA TRP A 134 -9.12 7.07 2.91
C TRP A 134 -9.70 8.24 2.14
N GLY A 135 -9.83 8.15 0.82
CA GLY A 135 -10.48 9.19 0.00
C GLY A 135 -11.95 9.43 0.35
N ARG A 136 -12.61 8.46 0.99
CA ARG A 136 -13.98 8.59 1.51
C ARG A 136 -14.05 9.06 2.97
N ASP A 137 -12.92 9.19 3.65
CA ASP A 137 -12.86 9.57 5.07
C ASP A 137 -13.03 11.08 5.26
N LYS A 138 -14.11 11.48 5.93
CA LYS A 138 -14.44 12.90 6.17
C LYS A 138 -13.78 13.49 7.41
N ARG A 139 -13.00 12.70 8.17
CA ARG A 139 -12.32 13.16 9.40
C ARG A 139 -11.09 14.03 9.12
N GLY A 140 -10.58 13.98 7.89
CA GLY A 140 -9.46 14.77 7.41
C GLY A 140 -8.52 13.95 6.51
N LYS A 141 -7.43 14.59 6.10
CA LYS A 141 -6.36 14.03 5.25
C LYS A 141 -5.60 12.91 5.97
N ILE A 142 -6.17 11.71 6.07
CA ILE A 142 -5.60 10.56 6.79
C ILE A 142 -5.20 9.51 5.77
N ALA A 143 -3.90 9.35 5.54
CA ALA A 143 -3.36 8.35 4.64
C ALA A 143 -1.86 8.16 4.92
N THR A 144 -1.30 7.06 4.41
CA THR A 144 0.14 6.90 4.19
C THR A 144 0.46 6.98 2.70
N GLU A 145 1.73 7.13 2.36
CA GLU A 145 2.14 7.21 0.95
C GLU A 145 2.08 5.85 0.26
N PHE A 146 2.51 4.78 0.93
CA PHE A 146 2.49 3.44 0.33
C PHE A 146 1.57 2.48 1.10
N VAL A 147 0.97 1.55 0.36
CA VAL A 147 0.24 0.40 0.88
C VAL A 147 0.74 -0.86 0.19
N ILE A 148 1.14 -1.87 0.96
CA ILE A 148 1.55 -3.17 0.45
C ILE A 148 0.42 -4.17 0.68
N GLY A 149 -0.12 -4.73 -0.40
CA GLY A 149 -1.12 -5.77 -0.37
C GLY A 149 -0.65 -7.04 0.33
N GLY A 150 -1.59 -7.88 0.72
CA GLY A 150 -1.32 -9.10 1.49
C GLY A 150 -2.21 -10.25 1.06
N GLN A 151 -2.21 -11.31 1.86
CA GLN A 151 -3.10 -12.45 1.66
C GLN A 151 -4.47 -12.21 2.31
N ASN A 152 -5.51 -12.76 1.70
CA ASN A 152 -6.85 -12.69 2.27
C ASN A 152 -6.93 -13.57 3.53
N ILE A 153 -7.32 -12.95 4.64
CA ILE A 153 -7.42 -13.58 5.96
C ILE A 153 -8.30 -14.84 5.98
N LYS A 154 -9.26 -14.98 5.05
CA LYS A 154 -10.27 -16.05 5.08
C LYS A 154 -9.85 -17.33 4.34
N ASP A 155 -9.02 -17.20 3.31
CA ASP A 155 -8.84 -18.27 2.32
C ASP A 155 -7.45 -18.29 1.65
N ASN A 156 -6.46 -17.53 2.15
CA ASN A 156 -5.12 -17.41 1.56
C ASN A 156 -5.11 -16.89 0.11
N ASN A 157 -6.21 -16.33 -0.42
CA ASN A 157 -6.16 -15.69 -1.73
C ASN A 157 -5.05 -14.64 -1.76
N ASN A 158 -4.22 -14.70 -2.80
CA ASN A 158 -3.00 -13.94 -2.95
C ASN A 158 -3.04 -12.93 -4.11
N ASP A 159 -4.24 -12.57 -4.58
CA ASP A 159 -4.43 -11.71 -5.77
C ASP A 159 -3.72 -10.36 -5.65
N TYR A 160 -3.47 -9.88 -4.42
CA TYR A 160 -2.79 -8.60 -4.14
C TYR A 160 -1.52 -8.78 -3.29
N ASP A 161 -1.08 -10.02 -3.05
CA ASP A 161 -0.03 -10.30 -2.08
C ASP A 161 1.32 -9.71 -2.51
N GLY A 162 1.78 -8.69 -1.79
CA GLY A 162 3.01 -7.95 -2.11
C GLY A 162 2.89 -6.91 -3.22
N GLU A 163 1.71 -6.64 -3.76
CA GLU A 163 1.52 -5.48 -4.65
C GLU A 163 1.72 -4.18 -3.87
N ILE A 164 2.38 -3.19 -4.47
CA ILE A 164 2.67 -1.91 -3.84
C ILE A 164 1.86 -0.83 -4.55
N ALA A 165 0.98 -0.16 -3.82
CA ALA A 165 0.23 0.99 -4.32
C ALA A 165 0.73 2.29 -3.66
N GLN A 166 0.92 3.35 -4.45
CA GLN A 166 1.28 4.68 -3.99
C GLN A 166 0.06 5.60 -3.98
N ALA A 167 -0.32 6.07 -2.78
CA ALA A 167 -1.56 6.80 -2.52
C ALA A 167 -1.46 8.31 -2.73
N MET A 168 -0.26 8.86 -2.86
CA MET A 168 -0.04 10.29 -3.09
C MET A 168 1.29 10.55 -3.79
N PRO A 169 1.42 11.64 -4.56
CA PRO A 169 2.66 11.98 -5.24
C PRO A 169 3.83 12.17 -4.28
N GLU A 170 5.03 11.85 -4.75
CA GLU A 170 6.27 11.99 -3.99
C GLU A 170 6.41 13.34 -3.29
N GLY A 171 6.89 13.31 -2.05
CA GLY A 171 7.13 14.50 -1.24
C GLY A 171 5.88 15.04 -0.55
N SER A 172 4.69 14.56 -0.94
CA SER A 172 3.43 14.83 -0.24
C SER A 172 3.42 14.19 1.14
N TYR A 173 2.45 14.56 1.98
CA TYR A 173 2.16 13.83 3.21
C TYR A 173 0.69 13.93 3.59
N ALA A 174 0.25 13.00 4.44
CA ALA A 174 -1.05 13.04 5.11
C ALA A 174 -0.89 12.69 6.60
N TRP A 175 -1.97 12.77 7.38
CA TRP A 175 -1.97 12.51 8.82
C TRP A 175 -1.92 11.00 9.13
N HIS A 176 -0.72 10.41 9.27
CA HIS A 176 -0.58 8.98 9.61
C HIS A 176 -0.12 8.67 11.05
N LEU A 177 0.74 9.48 11.67
CA LEU A 177 1.32 9.13 12.98
C LEU A 177 0.44 9.47 14.20
N GLY A 178 -0.49 10.42 14.09
CA GLY A 178 -1.32 10.84 15.23
C GLY A 178 -0.55 11.48 16.39
N VAL A 179 0.60 12.12 16.08
CA VAL A 179 1.48 12.76 17.08
C VAL A 179 1.43 14.30 17.04
N GLY A 180 0.41 14.85 16.39
CA GLY A 180 0.26 16.28 16.15
C GLY A 180 1.17 16.80 15.03
N ASN A 181 0.98 18.06 14.64
CA ASN A 181 1.72 18.68 13.55
C ASN A 181 3.17 19.00 13.96
N ASN A 182 4.13 18.18 13.51
CA ASN A 182 5.55 18.36 13.81
C ASN A 182 6.43 17.89 12.63
N GLU A 183 7.72 18.18 12.70
CA GLU A 183 8.70 17.88 11.64
C GLU A 183 8.73 16.40 11.26
N MET A 184 8.88 15.51 12.25
CA MET A 184 8.93 14.06 12.02
C MET A 184 7.71 13.57 11.25
N HIS A 185 6.51 14.08 11.58
CA HIS A 185 5.28 13.73 10.87
C HIS A 185 5.29 14.20 9.41
N ARG A 186 5.62 15.47 9.15
CA ARG A 186 5.55 16.03 7.78
C ARG A 186 6.63 15.47 6.86
N ASN A 187 7.75 15.08 7.45
CA ASN A 187 8.94 14.59 6.76
C ASN A 187 9.08 13.06 6.86
N SER A 188 8.02 12.35 7.25
CA SER A 188 7.98 10.89 7.22
C SER A 188 7.20 10.35 6.03
N ILE A 189 7.63 9.19 5.56
CA ILE A 189 6.88 8.30 4.66
C ILE A 189 6.17 7.27 5.54
N GLY A 190 4.89 7.05 5.29
CA GLY A 190 4.16 5.93 5.87
C GLY A 190 4.10 4.77 4.88
N ILE A 191 4.30 3.55 5.36
CA ILE A 191 4.07 2.31 4.62
C ILE A 191 3.06 1.48 5.41
N GLU A 192 1.91 1.22 4.82
CA GLU A 192 0.84 0.40 5.39
C GLU A 192 0.95 -1.04 4.88
N LEU A 193 0.96 -2.01 5.79
CA LEU A 193 0.85 -3.43 5.43
C LEU A 193 -0.62 -3.85 5.54
N CYS A 194 -1.18 -4.37 4.45
CA CYS A 194 -2.48 -5.02 4.44
C CYS A 194 -2.48 -6.21 5.42
N ASN A 195 -3.02 -5.99 6.62
CA ASN A 195 -2.94 -6.91 7.74
C ASN A 195 -3.98 -6.52 8.81
N PHE A 196 -4.55 -7.51 9.49
CA PHE A 196 -5.61 -7.30 10.50
C PHE A 196 -5.04 -7.07 11.91
N GLY A 197 -3.73 -7.27 12.11
CA GLY A 197 -3.08 -7.23 13.39
C GLY A 197 -3.36 -8.48 14.23
N TYR A 198 -3.64 -8.26 15.52
CA TYR A 198 -3.84 -9.36 16.46
C TYR A 198 -5.12 -10.15 16.17
N LEU A 199 -5.09 -11.42 16.53
CA LEU A 199 -6.22 -12.34 16.49
C LEU A 199 -6.54 -12.85 17.90
N THR A 200 -7.80 -13.15 18.14
CA THR A 200 -8.26 -13.76 19.40
C THR A 200 -8.87 -15.13 19.15
N LYS A 201 -8.56 -16.09 20.01
CA LYS A 201 -9.08 -17.45 19.91
C LYS A 201 -10.46 -17.56 20.56
N GLY A 202 -11.39 -18.24 19.90
CA GLY A 202 -12.72 -18.54 20.44
C GLY A 202 -13.75 -17.41 20.43
N GLY A 203 -13.40 -16.24 19.91
CA GLY A 203 -14.26 -15.07 19.88
C GLY A 203 -13.44 -13.81 19.65
N TYR A 204 -14.07 -12.65 19.81
CA TYR A 204 -13.42 -11.36 19.65
C TYR A 204 -14.05 -10.30 20.54
N TYR A 205 -13.31 -9.23 20.81
CA TYR A 205 -13.83 -8.06 21.49
C TYR A 205 -14.37 -7.05 20.48
N THR A 206 -15.56 -6.53 20.73
CA THR A 206 -16.13 -5.39 20.01
C THR A 206 -16.63 -4.33 21.00
N ARG A 207 -17.05 -3.17 20.51
CA ARG A 207 -17.73 -2.16 21.32
C ARG A 207 -19.23 -2.19 21.05
N VAL A 208 -20.02 -2.40 22.09
CA VAL A 208 -21.49 -2.28 22.05
C VAL A 208 -21.85 -1.13 22.98
N GLN A 209 -22.45 -0.07 22.44
CA GLN A 209 -22.79 1.15 23.20
C GLN A 209 -21.59 1.76 23.95
N GLY A 210 -20.39 1.68 23.35
CA GLY A 210 -19.15 2.21 23.92
C GLY A 210 -18.43 1.26 24.87
N GLU A 211 -19.08 0.20 25.34
CA GLU A 211 -18.48 -0.77 26.26
C GLU A 211 -17.81 -1.93 25.52
N LYS A 212 -16.64 -2.34 26.01
CA LYS A 212 -15.90 -3.49 25.46
C LYS A 212 -16.62 -4.78 25.84
N LYS A 213 -17.12 -5.51 24.84
CA LYS A 213 -17.86 -6.76 25.01
C LYS A 213 -17.18 -7.90 24.25
N TRP A 214 -17.10 -9.06 24.90
CA TRP A 214 -16.67 -10.30 24.26
C TRP A 214 -17.82 -10.95 23.49
N ILE A 215 -17.58 -11.31 22.24
CA ILE A 215 -18.49 -12.07 21.39
C ILE A 215 -17.91 -13.48 21.24
N GLU A 216 -18.58 -14.46 21.85
CA GLU A 216 -18.17 -15.87 21.77
C GLU A 216 -18.43 -16.44 20.36
N LYS A 217 -17.48 -17.24 19.88
CA LYS A 217 -17.49 -17.95 18.60
C LYS A 217 -16.92 -19.37 18.81
N ASN A 218 -16.51 -20.04 17.74
CA ASN A 218 -15.94 -21.38 17.84
C ASN A 218 -14.59 -21.34 18.60
N LYS A 219 -14.52 -22.01 19.75
CA LYS A 219 -13.36 -22.05 20.66
C LYS A 219 -12.06 -22.58 20.03
N SER A 220 -12.14 -23.32 18.93
CA SER A 220 -10.95 -23.83 18.22
C SER A 220 -10.39 -22.86 17.18
N LYS A 221 -11.12 -21.80 16.82
CA LYS A 221 -10.79 -20.88 15.72
C LYS A 221 -10.29 -19.53 16.21
N HIS A 222 -9.69 -18.76 15.30
CA HIS A 222 -9.14 -17.43 15.56
C HIS A 222 -9.93 -16.38 14.79
N TYR A 223 -10.09 -15.19 15.39
CA TYR A 223 -10.94 -14.14 14.86
C TYR A 223 -10.22 -12.79 14.87
N THR A 224 -10.45 -12.00 13.84
CA THR A 224 -10.06 -10.59 13.79
C THR A 224 -10.91 -9.75 14.74
N TYR A 225 -10.52 -8.50 14.99
CA TYR A 225 -11.30 -7.57 15.82
C TYR A 225 -12.68 -7.21 15.24
N VAL A 226 -12.91 -7.47 13.94
CA VAL A 226 -14.22 -7.34 13.28
C VAL A 226 -15.02 -8.65 13.27
N GLY A 227 -14.47 -9.73 13.83
CA GLY A 227 -15.15 -11.01 13.96
C GLY A 227 -15.06 -11.93 12.74
N THR A 228 -14.17 -11.63 11.79
CA THR A 228 -13.86 -12.51 10.65
C THR A 228 -13.03 -13.68 11.14
N GLU A 229 -13.42 -14.92 10.80
CA GLU A 229 -12.59 -16.10 11.07
C GLU A 229 -11.33 -16.05 10.20
N ALA A 230 -10.17 -16.27 10.83
CA ALA A 230 -8.91 -16.40 10.13
C ALA A 230 -8.69 -17.83 9.65
N HIS A 231 -8.27 -17.97 8.40
CA HIS A 231 -7.75 -19.22 7.86
C HIS A 231 -6.55 -19.68 8.69
N PRO A 232 -6.40 -20.99 9.03
CA PRO A 232 -5.32 -21.46 9.87
C PRO A 232 -3.92 -21.05 9.41
N ASP A 233 -3.66 -21.01 8.09
CA ASP A 233 -2.35 -20.63 7.55
C ASP A 233 -2.06 -19.12 7.67
N GLN A 234 -3.09 -18.32 7.88
CA GLN A 234 -2.98 -16.88 8.14
C GLN A 234 -2.76 -16.57 9.63
N VAL A 235 -2.64 -17.58 10.49
CA VAL A 235 -2.42 -17.41 11.93
C VAL A 235 -0.98 -17.75 12.30
N VAL A 236 -0.27 -16.78 12.86
CA VAL A 236 1.01 -17.02 13.53
C VAL A 236 0.86 -16.87 15.04
N LYS A 237 1.45 -17.81 15.79
CA LYS A 237 1.54 -17.74 17.25
C LYS A 237 2.92 -17.23 17.65
N LEU A 238 2.96 -16.14 18.42
CA LEU A 238 4.19 -15.60 18.97
C LEU A 238 4.67 -16.40 20.18
N LYS A 239 5.99 -16.57 20.29
CA LYS A 239 6.64 -17.14 21.48
C LYS A 239 6.42 -16.28 22.73
N THR A 240 6.45 -14.96 22.55
CA THR A 240 6.19 -13.96 23.60
C THR A 240 5.07 -13.04 23.13
N LYS A 241 4.10 -12.77 24.00
CA LYS A 241 2.98 -11.88 23.68
C LYS A 241 3.49 -10.49 23.26
N PHE A 242 2.90 -9.97 22.19
CA PHE A 242 3.06 -8.59 21.76
C PHE A 242 1.78 -7.83 22.10
N ARG A 243 1.89 -6.70 22.81
CA ARG A 243 0.74 -5.90 23.26
C ARG A 243 -0.41 -6.70 23.90
N GLY A 244 -0.07 -7.78 24.62
CA GLY A 244 -1.03 -8.66 25.30
C GLY A 244 -1.61 -9.80 24.45
N TYR A 245 -1.30 -9.87 23.15
CA TYR A 245 -1.81 -10.87 22.23
C TYR A 245 -0.74 -11.87 21.79
N GLU A 246 -1.14 -13.14 21.64
CA GLU A 246 -0.25 -14.23 21.21
C GLU A 246 -0.49 -14.68 19.76
N TYR A 247 -1.68 -14.47 19.19
CA TYR A 247 -2.02 -14.84 17.82
C TYR A 247 -2.16 -13.60 16.96
N TRP A 248 -1.66 -13.66 15.73
CA TRP A 248 -1.59 -12.54 14.81
C TRP A 248 -1.87 -12.98 13.38
N HIS A 249 -2.39 -12.07 12.56
CA HIS A 249 -2.49 -12.24 11.13
C HIS A 249 -1.07 -12.24 10.54
N LYS A 250 -0.66 -13.40 10.03
CA LYS A 250 0.67 -13.68 9.50
C LYS A 250 0.99 -12.80 8.29
N TYR A 251 2.22 -12.32 8.18
CA TYR A 251 2.76 -11.78 6.93
C TYR A 251 3.20 -12.92 6.01
N SER A 252 2.88 -12.80 4.72
CA SER A 252 3.41 -13.70 3.69
C SER A 252 4.88 -13.38 3.41
N GLU A 253 5.59 -14.32 2.76
CA GLU A 253 6.95 -14.06 2.29
C GLU A 253 6.97 -12.96 1.21
N GLN A 254 6.01 -12.99 0.28
CA GLN A 254 5.92 -12.00 -0.81
C GLN A 254 5.69 -10.58 -0.27
N GLN A 255 4.80 -10.39 0.71
CA GLN A 255 4.58 -9.09 1.34
C GLN A 255 5.83 -8.55 2.03
N LEU A 256 6.62 -9.43 2.68
CA LEU A 256 7.87 -9.04 3.32
C LEU A 256 9.00 -8.74 2.32
N THR A 257 9.06 -9.47 1.21
CA THR A 257 9.97 -9.18 0.09
C THR A 257 9.68 -7.81 -0.49
N SER A 258 8.42 -7.52 -0.84
CA SER A 258 8.01 -6.21 -1.34
C SER A 258 8.30 -5.09 -0.35
N LEU A 259 8.12 -5.33 0.96
CA LEU A 259 8.51 -4.36 1.99
C LEU A 259 10.02 -4.09 2.01
N LYS A 260 10.84 -5.15 1.91
CA LYS A 260 12.31 -5.02 1.87
C LYS A 260 12.74 -4.18 0.67
N ASP A 261 12.24 -4.52 -0.51
CA ASP A 261 12.59 -3.83 -1.75
C ASP A 261 12.12 -2.38 -1.74
N LEU A 262 10.92 -2.12 -1.21
CA LEU A 262 10.39 -0.76 -1.07
C LEU A 262 11.21 0.07 -0.06
N LEU A 263 11.64 -0.51 1.06
CA LEU A 263 12.51 0.17 2.02
C LEU A 263 13.85 0.55 1.38
N ILE A 264 14.47 -0.36 0.62
CA ILE A 264 15.72 -0.08 -0.10
C ILE A 264 15.51 1.01 -1.14
N HIS A 265 14.43 0.93 -1.93
CA HIS A 265 14.09 1.93 -2.94
C HIS A 265 13.93 3.32 -2.31
N ILE A 266 13.09 3.44 -1.28
CA ILE A 266 12.84 4.71 -0.57
C ILE A 266 14.12 5.23 0.09
N GLY A 267 14.89 4.33 0.73
CA GLY A 267 16.16 4.64 1.36
C GLY A 267 17.14 5.30 0.40
N ASN A 268 17.33 4.71 -0.77
CA ASN A 268 18.19 5.26 -1.83
C ASN A 268 17.63 6.58 -2.37
N LYS A 269 16.32 6.63 -2.64
CA LYS A 269 15.66 7.79 -3.24
C LYS A 269 15.73 9.05 -2.37
N HIS A 270 15.56 8.89 -1.06
CA HIS A 270 15.56 10.00 -0.10
C HIS A 270 16.87 10.12 0.70
N ASN A 271 17.86 9.28 0.44
CA ASN A 271 19.10 9.19 1.22
C ASN A 271 18.81 8.98 2.74
N ILE A 272 17.87 8.10 3.04
CA ILE A 272 17.52 7.70 4.41
C ILE A 272 18.37 6.48 4.78
N ASP A 273 19.07 6.54 5.91
CA ASP A 273 19.72 5.37 6.48
C ASP A 273 18.66 4.40 7.03
N ILE A 274 18.31 3.39 6.23
CA ILE A 274 17.29 2.40 6.58
C ILE A 274 17.75 1.39 7.64
N LYS A 275 19.04 1.38 7.98
CA LYS A 275 19.60 0.60 9.09
C LYS A 275 19.46 1.34 10.41
N ASN A 276 19.27 2.66 10.37
CA ASN A 276 19.05 3.43 11.58
C ASN A 276 17.61 3.29 12.12
N GLY A 277 17.49 3.32 13.44
CA GLY A 277 16.23 3.18 14.15
C GLY A 277 15.85 1.74 14.48
N LEU A 278 14.84 1.20 13.81
CA LEU A 278 14.22 -0.08 14.17
C LEU A 278 15.18 -1.27 14.05
N GLN A 279 16.04 -1.33 13.01
CA GLN A 279 17.03 -2.39 12.88
C GLN A 279 18.04 -2.36 14.03
N ASN A 280 18.62 -1.18 14.33
CA ASN A 280 19.50 -0.99 15.49
C ASN A 280 18.81 -1.40 16.81
N LEU A 281 17.53 -1.08 16.97
CA LEU A 281 16.78 -1.45 18.15
C LEU A 281 16.53 -2.96 18.24
N ILE A 282 16.25 -3.64 17.12
CA ILE A 282 16.10 -5.10 17.04
C ILE A 282 17.43 -5.79 17.33
N ASN A 283 18.56 -5.32 16.79
CA ASN A 283 19.89 -5.85 17.11
C ASN A 283 20.16 -5.86 18.61
N ASN A 284 19.74 -4.80 19.32
CA ASN A 284 19.97 -4.65 20.75
C ASN A 284 18.96 -5.37 21.65
N GLN A 285 17.70 -5.47 21.22
CA GLN A 285 16.58 -5.90 22.09
C GLN A 285 15.76 -7.08 21.55
N GLY A 286 16.08 -7.57 20.34
CA GLY A 286 15.30 -8.55 19.61
C GLY A 286 13.85 -8.11 19.43
N ALA A 287 12.92 -9.06 19.53
CA ALA A 287 11.47 -8.83 19.40
C ALA A 287 10.90 -7.75 20.34
N LYS A 288 11.57 -7.40 21.44
CA LYS A 288 11.11 -6.35 22.36
C LYS A 288 11.19 -4.95 21.75
N ALA A 289 11.99 -4.76 20.70
CA ALA A 289 12.14 -3.49 19.99
C ALA A 289 10.78 -2.91 19.53
N LEU A 290 9.90 -3.74 18.98
CA LEU A 290 8.56 -3.32 18.53
C LEU A 290 7.62 -2.93 19.70
N ASN A 291 7.92 -3.33 20.93
CA ASN A 291 7.14 -2.94 22.12
C ASN A 291 7.67 -1.65 22.79
N LYS A 292 8.87 -1.19 22.42
CA LYS A 292 9.49 0.00 23.03
C LYS A 292 8.80 1.26 22.50
N VAL A 293 7.96 1.87 23.34
CA VAL A 293 7.31 3.15 23.04
C VAL A 293 8.21 4.28 23.54
N ASP A 294 8.82 5.02 22.63
CA ASP A 294 9.70 6.14 22.95
C ASP A 294 9.71 7.15 21.80
N ARG A 295 8.75 8.09 21.84
CA ARG A 295 8.61 9.10 20.79
C ARG A 295 9.85 10.00 20.67
N GLN A 296 10.51 10.32 21.79
CA GLN A 296 11.67 11.21 21.77
C GLN A 296 12.88 10.55 21.10
N MET A 297 13.04 9.23 21.27
CA MET A 297 14.01 8.43 20.52
C MET A 297 13.73 8.52 19.02
N CYS A 298 12.49 8.26 18.57
CA CYS A 298 12.14 8.34 17.14
C CYS A 298 12.33 9.74 16.54
N ILE A 299 12.06 10.82 17.31
CA ILE A 299 12.30 12.20 16.86
C ILE A 299 13.79 12.46 16.64
N LYS A 300 14.66 11.96 17.52
CA LYS A 300 16.11 12.20 17.44
C LYS A 300 16.79 11.36 16.37
N GLU A 301 16.29 10.16 16.12
CA GLU A 301 16.90 9.18 15.22
C GLU A 301 16.07 9.05 13.93
N LYS A 302 16.54 9.71 12.87
CA LYS A 302 16.03 9.58 11.49
C LYS A 302 16.30 8.18 10.96
N GLY A 303 15.36 7.58 10.23
CA GLY A 303 15.46 6.18 9.79
C GLY A 303 14.11 5.48 9.77
N VAL A 304 14.12 4.16 9.93
CA VAL A 304 12.92 3.31 9.88
C VAL A 304 12.38 3.05 11.29
N TRP A 305 11.08 3.17 11.48
CA TRP A 305 10.39 2.93 12.75
C TRP A 305 9.04 2.22 12.54
N SER A 306 8.47 1.63 13.57
CA SER A 306 7.06 1.23 13.58
C SER A 306 6.18 2.30 14.24
N HIS A 307 4.91 2.40 13.82
CA HIS A 307 3.93 3.25 14.50
C HIS A 307 3.81 2.93 16.00
N SER A 308 4.04 1.67 16.37
CA SER A 308 4.02 1.22 17.77
C SER A 308 5.19 1.75 18.60
N ASN A 309 6.27 2.26 17.99
CA ASN A 309 7.37 2.92 18.69
C ASN A 309 7.03 4.35 19.12
N VAL A 310 6.11 5.03 18.42
CA VAL A 310 5.70 6.41 18.77
C VAL A 310 4.45 6.47 19.63
N SER A 311 3.65 5.40 19.68
CA SER A 311 2.37 5.39 20.39
C SER A 311 2.08 4.07 21.10
N ALA A 312 1.72 4.15 22.38
CA ALA A 312 1.42 2.97 23.19
C ALA A 312 0.06 2.32 22.88
N VAL A 313 -0.85 3.06 22.24
CA VAL A 313 -2.20 2.58 21.88
C VAL A 313 -2.25 1.93 20.49
N LYS A 314 -1.09 1.88 19.82
CA LYS A 314 -0.94 1.33 18.48
C LYS A 314 -0.44 -0.12 18.56
N PHE A 315 -1.00 -0.94 17.68
CA PHE A 315 -0.76 -2.40 17.60
C PHE A 315 -0.07 -2.79 16.29
N ASP A 316 0.28 -1.79 15.50
CA ASP A 316 0.92 -1.92 14.20
C ASP A 316 2.25 -2.65 14.32
N VAL A 317 2.47 -3.54 13.35
CA VAL A 317 3.74 -4.24 13.13
C VAL A 317 4.21 -5.04 14.33
N PHE A 318 3.92 -6.34 14.32
CA PHE A 318 4.24 -7.26 15.42
C PHE A 318 5.50 -8.10 15.10
N PRO A 319 6.18 -8.67 16.12
CA PRO A 319 7.45 -9.37 15.97
C PRO A 319 7.27 -10.79 15.41
N GLN A 320 6.71 -10.91 14.21
CA GLN A 320 6.83 -12.13 13.42
C GLN A 320 8.32 -12.40 13.13
N LYS A 321 8.74 -13.66 13.22
CA LYS A 321 10.15 -14.05 13.09
C LYS A 321 10.74 -13.58 11.74
N GLU A 322 10.03 -13.85 10.65
CA GLU A 322 10.46 -13.54 9.29
C GLU A 322 10.57 -12.03 9.05
N LEU A 323 9.70 -11.22 9.67
CA LEU A 323 9.81 -9.75 9.62
C LEU A 323 11.09 -9.27 10.32
N LEU A 324 11.41 -9.82 11.49
CA LEU A 324 12.62 -9.44 12.23
C LEU A 324 13.88 -9.81 11.45
N GLU A 325 13.90 -11.00 10.85
CA GLU A 325 14.99 -11.46 10.00
C GLU A 325 15.16 -10.55 8.79
N MET A 326 14.07 -10.22 8.08
CA MET A 326 14.10 -9.27 6.96
C MET A 326 14.67 -7.91 7.37
N ILE A 327 14.21 -7.33 8.48
CA ILE A 327 14.70 -6.03 8.94
C ILE A 327 16.20 -6.09 9.28
N LEU A 328 16.68 -7.19 9.86
CA LEU A 328 18.10 -7.38 10.18
C LEU A 328 19.00 -7.56 8.95
N GLU A 329 18.43 -7.88 7.79
CA GLU A 329 19.14 -8.03 6.51
C GLU A 329 19.25 -6.74 5.68
N LEU A 330 18.55 -5.66 6.07
CA LEU A 330 18.61 -4.35 5.39
C LEU A 330 20.03 -3.74 5.41
#